data_AF-A0A2T3CU09-F1
#
_entry.id   AF-A0A2T3CU09-F1
#
_cell.length_a   1.000
_cell.length_b   1.000
_cell.length_c   1.000
_cell.angle_alpha   90.00
_cell.angle_beta   90.00
_cell.angle_gamma   90.00
#
_symmetry.space_group_name_H-M   'P 1'
#
loop_
_entity.id
_entity.type
_entity.pdbx_description
1 polymer ?
#
loop_
_entity_poly.entity_id
_entity_poly.type
_entity_poly.pdbx_seq_one_letter_code
_entity_poly.pdbx_strand_id
1 'polypeptide(L)'
;MKKQSDEFLNELQEYELAELKKSLKHATDPLSAEALLGFEELEFRTLTGRYPLNACKGVAEHIVHHLLDDADKKRIFASPYELGSPEVLDGKAVRQSPLIAHLETISPLAPGATIQNVDSVVKALKRVIQDLTGNRFQTYTEASPVFPCDAINHSFAIKALCTLYRYRMWEPKIFSRFAIPESGERWNLELRDLSPLKWDDDTARNGVALYSDLKQSLTFGMSYDEVISILPTMERVANRFAQSGFASTQVLALYLENPGINHLTIKQSDLAEHLPLRSNRPANRLDIDLYAGLVRREVKLRLLGKASLNSLLVSDDAHLPKCEVWSRDSVFEVVMALRARDWDTFRLKLAKLLGQSYSDAELNSAYDRHLNLTWIVKSPWEEDPTFNLLETLAAFITCLGKDVDTVRTKAYWYGKTTSSNNPLFYLDQVKDFKSTERVPEHYLEFWFRRYTLMVSRLVGREDLWHHQNELEQFEGERIAAVLDTYDIFTAVKMLNTYFDYVPDIAGPRERIKLTFQD
;
A
#
# COMPACT_ATOMS: atom_id res chain seq x y z
N MET A 1 13.04 -27.11 -34.40
CA MET A 1 13.71 -25.94 -35.03
C MET A 1 13.83 -24.87 -33.95
N LYS A 2 15.06 -24.45 -33.62
CA LYS A 2 15.37 -23.37 -32.66
C LYS A 2 15.06 -22.02 -33.30
N LYS A 3 13.81 -21.59 -33.26
CA LYS A 3 13.40 -20.21 -33.52
C LYS A 3 12.57 -19.73 -32.32
N GLN A 4 12.74 -18.45 -31.98
CA GLN A 4 11.89 -17.65 -31.08
C GLN A 4 12.22 -17.61 -29.57
N SER A 5 13.48 -17.41 -29.20
CA SER A 5 13.79 -16.51 -28.06
C SER A 5 14.06 -15.08 -28.55
N ASP A 6 14.70 -14.97 -29.73
CA ASP A 6 15.27 -13.72 -30.20
C ASP A 6 14.29 -12.82 -30.97
N GLU A 7 13.22 -13.37 -31.58
CA GLU A 7 12.20 -12.55 -32.27
C GLU A 7 11.37 -11.72 -31.28
N PHE A 8 11.09 -12.27 -30.10
CA PHE A 8 10.38 -11.59 -29.01
C PHE A 8 11.15 -10.38 -28.45
N LEU A 9 12.46 -10.52 -28.26
CA LEU A 9 13.32 -9.42 -27.79
C LEU A 9 13.43 -8.26 -28.80
N ASN A 10 13.07 -8.50 -30.06
CA ASN A 10 13.10 -7.50 -31.12
C ASN A 10 11.82 -6.64 -31.18
N GLU A 11 10.75 -7.00 -30.46
CA GLU A 11 9.50 -6.21 -30.37
C GLU A 11 9.53 -5.19 -29.22
N LEU A 12 10.48 -5.32 -28.29
CA LEU A 12 10.67 -4.42 -27.15
C LEU A 12 11.47 -3.18 -27.57
N GLN A 13 11.09 -2.00 -27.07
CA GLN A 13 11.92 -0.81 -27.25
C GLN A 13 13.27 -0.99 -26.53
N GLU A 14 14.33 -0.31 -27.00
CA GLU A 14 15.68 -0.50 -26.46
C GLU A 14 15.78 -0.34 -24.93
N TYR A 15 15.01 0.59 -24.35
CA TYR A 15 15.00 0.79 -22.90
C TYR A 15 14.25 -0.34 -22.14
N GLU A 16 13.20 -0.90 -22.73
CA GLU A 16 12.44 -2.02 -22.18
C GLU A 16 13.28 -3.29 -22.22
N LEU A 17 13.99 -3.50 -23.33
CA LEU A 17 14.94 -4.59 -23.49
C LEU A 17 16.11 -4.45 -22.50
N ALA A 18 16.58 -3.24 -22.23
CA ALA A 18 17.65 -2.98 -21.28
C ALA A 18 17.22 -3.24 -19.82
N GLU A 19 16.05 -2.80 -19.39
CA GLU A 19 15.51 -3.09 -18.05
C GLU A 19 15.12 -4.57 -17.89
N LEU A 20 14.58 -5.19 -18.93
CA LEU A 20 14.34 -6.64 -18.96
C LEU A 20 15.66 -7.41 -18.81
N LYS A 21 16.69 -7.12 -19.61
CA LYS A 21 18.03 -7.76 -19.51
C LYS A 21 18.72 -7.52 -18.18
N LYS A 22 18.54 -6.35 -17.56
CA LYS A 22 19.06 -6.01 -16.23
C LYS A 22 18.35 -6.78 -15.12
N SER A 23 17.04 -7.01 -15.28
CA SER A 23 16.24 -7.83 -14.35
C SER A 23 16.59 -9.33 -14.51
N LEU A 24 16.92 -9.77 -15.72
CA LEU A 24 17.25 -11.15 -16.10
C LEU A 24 18.68 -11.61 -15.76
N LYS A 25 19.39 -10.95 -14.84
CA LYS A 25 20.84 -11.09 -14.68
C LYS A 25 21.34 -12.53 -14.43
N HIS A 26 20.45 -13.45 -14.05
CA HIS A 26 20.81 -14.81 -13.62
C HIS A 26 19.92 -15.94 -14.19
N ALA A 27 18.85 -15.65 -14.94
CA ALA A 27 18.02 -16.68 -15.56
C ALA A 27 18.65 -17.19 -16.88
N THR A 28 18.83 -18.51 -17.03
CA THR A 28 19.35 -19.11 -18.28
C THR A 28 18.35 -19.03 -19.44
N ASP A 29 17.06 -18.97 -19.14
CA ASP A 29 15.97 -18.69 -20.08
C ASP A 29 14.87 -17.84 -19.40
N PRO A 30 14.65 -16.57 -19.81
CA PRO A 30 13.61 -15.67 -19.29
C PRO A 30 12.19 -16.21 -19.42
N LEU A 31 11.96 -17.07 -20.41
CA LEU A 31 10.66 -17.56 -20.82
C LEU A 31 10.41 -18.98 -20.31
N SER A 32 11.21 -19.45 -19.36
CA SER A 32 11.00 -20.73 -18.68
C SER A 32 9.93 -20.64 -17.60
N ALA A 33 9.26 -21.76 -17.32
CA ALA A 33 8.33 -21.85 -16.18
C ALA A 33 9.06 -21.54 -14.88
N GLU A 34 10.29 -22.02 -14.75
CA GLU A 34 11.16 -21.80 -13.61
C GLU A 34 11.37 -20.30 -13.34
N ALA A 35 11.70 -19.51 -14.37
CA ALA A 35 11.91 -18.08 -14.25
C ALA A 35 10.61 -17.31 -13.93
N LEU A 36 9.51 -17.61 -14.64
CA LEU A 36 8.24 -16.91 -14.45
C LEU A 36 7.56 -17.28 -13.13
N LEU A 37 7.72 -18.54 -12.70
CA LEU A 37 7.17 -19.03 -11.45
C LEU A 37 8.09 -18.76 -10.27
N GLY A 38 9.36 -18.39 -10.48
CA GLY A 38 10.31 -17.86 -9.49
C GLY A 38 11.19 -18.85 -8.76
N PHE A 39 11.54 -19.95 -9.41
CA PHE A 39 12.56 -20.85 -8.91
C PHE A 39 13.89 -20.07 -8.85
N GLU A 40 14.41 -19.88 -7.63
CA GLU A 40 15.72 -19.25 -7.31
C GLU A 40 15.79 -17.72 -7.22
N GLU A 41 14.87 -16.92 -7.80
CA GLU A 41 15.00 -15.45 -7.80
C GLU A 41 13.68 -14.66 -7.58
N LEU A 42 13.54 -14.06 -6.40
CA LEU A 42 12.44 -13.14 -6.08
C LEU A 42 12.62 -11.75 -6.72
N GLU A 43 13.86 -11.30 -6.89
CA GLU A 43 14.19 -9.95 -7.38
C GLU A 43 13.83 -9.74 -8.85
N PHE A 44 13.89 -10.80 -9.67
CA PHE A 44 13.56 -10.76 -11.11
C PHE A 44 12.09 -10.37 -11.36
N ARG A 45 11.16 -10.78 -10.49
CA ARG A 45 9.71 -10.64 -10.72
C ARG A 45 9.16 -9.30 -10.24
N THR A 46 9.77 -8.71 -9.20
CA THR A 46 9.39 -7.41 -8.65
C THR A 46 10.27 -6.29 -9.22
N LEU A 47 9.76 -5.53 -10.19
CA LEU A 47 10.49 -4.45 -10.88
C LEU A 47 11.08 -3.40 -9.92
N THR A 48 12.30 -2.93 -10.22
CA THR A 48 12.81 -1.63 -9.78
C THR A 48 12.42 -0.56 -10.79
N GLY A 49 11.24 0.03 -10.62
CA GLY A 49 10.72 1.06 -11.52
C GLY A 49 9.50 0.59 -12.29
N ARG A 50 8.39 1.33 -12.14
CA ARG A 50 7.14 1.07 -12.86
C ARG A 50 7.41 1.16 -14.36
N TYR A 51 7.03 0.16 -15.14
CA TYR A 51 6.88 0.36 -16.59
C TYR A 51 5.76 1.38 -16.79
N PRO A 52 6.05 2.60 -17.29
CA PRO A 52 5.07 3.69 -17.28
C PRO A 52 3.96 3.53 -18.33
N LEU A 53 3.87 2.39 -19.02
CA LEU A 53 2.96 2.19 -20.15
C LEU A 53 1.96 1.04 -20.00
N ASN A 54 2.05 0.18 -18.98
CA ASN A 54 1.20 -1.02 -18.87
C ASN A 54 0.59 -1.22 -17.47
N ALA A 55 -0.57 -1.91 -17.40
CA ALA A 55 -1.27 -2.20 -16.14
C ALA A 55 -0.49 -3.14 -15.19
N CYS A 56 0.49 -3.87 -15.72
CA CYS A 56 1.30 -4.86 -15.00
C CYS A 56 2.28 -4.22 -14.00
N LYS A 57 2.55 -4.94 -12.90
CA LYS A 57 3.40 -4.53 -11.76
C LYS A 57 4.77 -5.20 -11.74
N GLY A 58 4.95 -6.28 -12.51
CA GLY A 58 6.20 -7.04 -12.56
C GLY A 58 6.55 -7.52 -13.95
N VAL A 59 7.81 -7.92 -14.12
CA VAL A 59 8.33 -8.43 -15.40
C VAL A 59 7.57 -9.70 -15.82
N ALA A 60 7.42 -10.65 -14.89
CA ALA A 60 6.76 -11.92 -15.20
C ALA A 60 5.28 -11.74 -15.55
N GLU A 61 4.58 -10.84 -14.85
CA GLU A 61 3.20 -10.47 -15.17
C GLU A 61 3.10 -9.83 -16.56
N HIS A 62 4.02 -8.93 -16.91
CA HIS A 62 4.06 -8.33 -18.23
C HIS A 62 4.31 -9.37 -19.34
N ILE A 63 5.27 -10.27 -19.16
CA ILE A 63 5.55 -11.36 -20.10
C ILE A 63 4.29 -12.20 -20.32
N VAL A 64 3.67 -12.68 -19.25
CA VAL A 64 2.51 -13.57 -19.33
C VAL A 64 1.32 -12.91 -20.05
N HIS A 65 1.09 -11.61 -19.86
CA HIS A 65 -0.11 -10.96 -20.39
C HIS A 65 0.06 -10.28 -21.74
N HIS A 66 1.25 -9.76 -22.03
CA HIS A 66 1.47 -8.96 -23.23
C HIS A 66 2.28 -9.68 -24.30
N LEU A 67 3.05 -10.71 -23.92
CA LEU A 67 4.11 -11.25 -24.77
C LEU A 67 3.92 -12.73 -25.09
N LEU A 68 3.12 -13.46 -24.31
CA LEU A 68 2.83 -14.86 -24.54
C LEU A 68 1.40 -15.04 -25.06
N ASP A 69 1.26 -15.75 -26.18
CA ASP A 69 -0.03 -16.28 -26.62
C ASP A 69 -0.37 -17.60 -25.88
N ASP A 70 -1.55 -18.17 -26.15
CA ASP A 70 -1.97 -19.41 -25.50
C ASP A 70 -1.08 -20.62 -25.87
N ALA A 71 -0.48 -20.63 -27.06
CA ALA A 71 0.40 -21.72 -27.48
C ALA A 71 1.75 -21.64 -26.74
N ASP A 72 2.28 -20.44 -26.56
CA ASP A 72 3.46 -20.18 -25.74
C ASP A 72 3.20 -20.46 -24.27
N LYS A 73 2.08 -19.98 -23.71
CA LYS A 73 1.68 -20.29 -22.32
C LYS A 73 1.59 -21.80 -22.10
N LYS A 74 1.00 -22.55 -23.03
CA LYS A 74 0.92 -24.01 -22.94
C LYS A 74 2.29 -24.69 -23.01
N ARG A 75 3.22 -24.17 -23.81
CA ARG A 75 4.59 -24.67 -23.91
C ARG A 75 5.39 -24.40 -22.64
N ILE A 76 5.20 -23.23 -22.04
CA ILE A 76 5.93 -22.75 -20.88
C ILE A 76 5.34 -23.37 -19.61
N PHE A 77 4.05 -23.16 -19.34
CA PHE A 77 3.33 -23.76 -18.22
C PHE A 77 2.87 -25.19 -18.56
N ALA A 78 3.86 -26.08 -18.66
CA ALA A 78 3.69 -27.46 -19.11
C ALA A 78 2.84 -28.32 -18.17
N SER A 79 2.72 -27.94 -16.89
CA SER A 79 1.82 -28.62 -15.97
C SER A 79 0.41 -28.00 -16.06
N PRO A 80 -0.64 -28.80 -16.27
CA PRO A 80 -2.00 -28.28 -16.30
C PRO A 80 -2.49 -27.78 -14.93
N TYR A 81 -1.73 -28.01 -13.85
CA TYR A 81 -2.00 -27.45 -12.52
C TYR A 81 -1.40 -26.06 -12.30
N GLU A 82 -0.61 -25.55 -13.24
CA GLU A 82 -0.05 -24.20 -13.18
C GLU A 82 -1.09 -23.16 -13.58
N LEU A 83 -1.14 -22.05 -12.83
CA LEU A 83 -2.16 -21.03 -13.02
C LEU A 83 -2.07 -20.32 -14.38
N GLY A 84 -0.86 -20.18 -14.93
CA GLY A 84 -0.65 -19.61 -16.27
C GLY A 84 -0.95 -20.57 -17.43
N SER A 85 -1.22 -21.85 -17.16
CA SER A 85 -1.56 -22.81 -18.20
C SER A 85 -2.99 -22.55 -18.72
N PRO A 86 -3.22 -22.47 -20.04
CA PRO A 86 -4.57 -22.30 -20.59
C PRO A 86 -5.40 -23.59 -20.52
N GLU A 87 -4.80 -24.74 -20.22
CA GLU A 87 -5.51 -26.03 -20.22
C GLU A 87 -6.49 -26.15 -19.06
N VAL A 88 -7.74 -26.52 -19.35
CA VAL A 88 -8.75 -26.78 -18.32
C VAL A 88 -8.52 -28.17 -17.73
N LEU A 89 -8.41 -28.27 -16.40
CA LEU A 89 -8.30 -29.54 -15.70
C LEU A 89 -9.56 -30.39 -15.93
N ASP A 90 -9.36 -31.67 -16.21
CA ASP A 90 -10.47 -32.61 -16.35
C ASP A 90 -11.09 -32.98 -14.99
N GLY A 91 -12.26 -33.62 -15.02
CA GLY A 91 -13.00 -34.02 -13.82
C GLY A 91 -12.29 -35.05 -12.92
N LYS A 92 -11.18 -35.66 -13.38
CA LYS A 92 -10.34 -36.53 -12.53
C LYS A 92 -9.26 -35.69 -11.84
N ALA A 93 -8.59 -34.81 -12.58
CA ALA A 93 -7.48 -33.99 -12.10
C ALA A 93 -7.91 -33.02 -10.99
N VAL A 94 -9.15 -32.52 -11.00
CA VAL A 94 -9.67 -31.64 -9.95
C VAL A 94 -10.00 -32.36 -8.63
N ARG A 95 -9.94 -33.69 -8.57
CA ARG A 95 -10.24 -34.46 -7.35
C ARG A 95 -9.10 -34.34 -6.33
N GLN A 96 -9.42 -34.54 -5.05
CA GLN A 96 -8.43 -34.42 -3.97
C GLN A 96 -7.24 -35.36 -4.14
N SER A 97 -7.44 -36.65 -4.45
CA SER A 97 -6.30 -37.59 -4.51
C SER A 97 -5.28 -37.25 -5.61
N PRO A 98 -5.68 -36.96 -6.87
CA PRO A 98 -4.75 -36.50 -7.91
C PRO A 98 -4.07 -35.18 -7.58
N LEU A 99 -4.80 -34.23 -6.97
CA LEU A 99 -4.21 -32.97 -6.49
C LEU A 99 -3.13 -33.22 -5.45
N ILE A 100 -3.40 -34.02 -4.41
CA ILE A 100 -2.43 -34.32 -3.35
C ILE A 100 -1.19 -35.01 -3.95
N ALA A 101 -1.39 -36.01 -4.82
CA ALA A 101 -0.28 -36.67 -5.51
C ALA A 101 0.57 -35.68 -6.34
N HIS A 102 -0.05 -34.69 -6.99
CA HIS A 102 0.69 -33.63 -7.69
C HIS A 102 1.46 -32.74 -6.71
N LEU A 103 0.84 -32.27 -5.63
CA LEU A 103 1.49 -31.41 -4.63
C LEU A 103 2.65 -32.10 -3.89
N GLU A 104 2.61 -33.42 -3.75
CA GLU A 104 3.72 -34.24 -3.24
C GLU A 104 4.95 -34.23 -4.17
N THR A 105 4.77 -33.98 -5.47
CA THR A 105 5.88 -33.84 -6.42
C THR A 105 6.54 -32.46 -6.39
N ILE A 106 5.86 -31.44 -5.86
CA ILE A 106 6.41 -30.09 -5.73
C ILE A 106 7.41 -30.08 -4.57
N SER A 107 8.69 -30.18 -4.89
CA SER A 107 9.76 -30.21 -3.89
C SER A 107 9.93 -28.85 -3.18
N PRO A 108 10.23 -28.84 -1.86
CA PRO A 108 10.64 -27.62 -1.18
C PRO A 108 11.90 -27.05 -1.82
N LEU A 109 11.90 -25.76 -2.18
CA LEU A 109 13.12 -25.08 -2.62
C LEU A 109 14.08 -24.77 -1.48
N ALA A 110 13.61 -24.75 -0.23
CA ALA A 110 14.43 -24.46 0.94
C ALA A 110 15.10 -25.75 1.50
N PRO A 111 16.44 -25.82 1.58
CA PRO A 111 17.13 -26.95 2.22
C PRO A 111 16.69 -27.12 3.67
N GLY A 112 16.23 -28.33 4.04
CA GLY A 112 15.90 -28.69 5.43
C GLY A 112 14.43 -28.51 5.85
N ALA A 113 13.55 -27.97 4.99
CA ALA A 113 12.12 -27.93 5.26
C ALA A 113 11.45 -29.27 4.93
N THR A 114 11.29 -30.15 5.93
CA THR A 114 10.48 -31.36 5.80
C THR A 114 9.01 -31.03 5.99
N ILE A 115 8.20 -31.14 4.94
CA ILE A 115 6.74 -31.14 5.10
C ILE A 115 6.35 -32.48 5.70
N GLN A 116 5.67 -32.46 6.84
CA GLN A 116 5.22 -33.69 7.49
C GLN A 116 3.84 -34.17 6.98
N ASN A 117 3.05 -33.32 6.30
CA ASN A 117 1.71 -33.67 5.79
C ASN A 117 1.14 -32.65 4.75
N VAL A 118 0.99 -33.03 3.48
CA VAL A 118 0.42 -32.18 2.41
C VAL A 118 -1.05 -31.80 2.66
N ASP A 119 -1.88 -32.74 3.10
CA ASP A 119 -3.29 -32.48 3.43
C ASP A 119 -3.45 -31.42 4.52
N SER A 120 -2.58 -31.42 5.54
CA SER A 120 -2.57 -30.40 6.59
C SER A 120 -2.26 -29.02 6.03
N VAL A 121 -1.31 -28.92 5.11
CA VAL A 121 -0.98 -27.66 4.44
C VAL A 121 -2.17 -27.18 3.60
N VAL A 122 -2.75 -28.05 2.78
CA VAL A 122 -3.94 -27.73 1.97
C VAL A 122 -5.10 -27.25 2.84
N LYS A 123 -5.35 -27.90 3.98
CA LYS A 123 -6.39 -27.47 4.93
C LYS A 123 -6.11 -26.08 5.50
N ALA A 124 -4.85 -25.75 5.79
CA ALA A 124 -4.48 -24.41 6.23
C ALA A 124 -4.66 -23.37 5.12
N LEU A 125 -4.29 -23.68 3.89
CA LEU A 125 -4.47 -22.79 2.73
C LEU A 125 -5.96 -22.52 2.44
N LYS A 126 -6.84 -23.51 2.60
CA LYS A 126 -8.28 -23.30 2.50
C LYS A 126 -8.82 -22.30 3.52
N ARG A 127 -8.21 -22.21 4.71
CA ARG A 127 -8.53 -21.16 5.70
C ARG A 127 -8.00 -19.80 5.28
N VAL A 128 -6.82 -19.74 4.69
CA VAL A 128 -6.27 -18.50 4.11
C VAL A 128 -7.17 -17.97 3.00
N ILE A 129 -7.67 -18.86 2.13
CA ILE A 129 -8.65 -18.50 1.10
C ILE A 129 -9.88 -17.86 1.73
N GLN A 130 -10.47 -18.51 2.75
CA GLN A 130 -11.63 -17.97 3.45
C GLN A 130 -11.36 -16.62 4.13
N ASP A 131 -10.17 -16.44 4.72
CA ASP A 131 -9.75 -15.18 5.36
C ASP A 131 -9.58 -14.03 4.35
N LEU A 132 -9.09 -14.32 3.14
CA LEU A 132 -8.86 -13.31 2.11
C LEU A 132 -10.11 -13.00 1.29
N THR A 133 -10.96 -13.98 1.02
CA THR A 133 -12.10 -13.83 0.10
C THR A 133 -13.45 -13.75 0.81
N GLY A 134 -13.53 -14.15 2.09
CA GLY A 134 -14.79 -14.32 2.81
C GLY A 134 -15.55 -15.60 2.46
N ASN A 135 -15.11 -16.33 1.43
CA ASN A 135 -15.77 -17.52 0.90
C ASN A 135 -15.00 -18.79 1.22
N ARG A 136 -15.73 -19.88 1.52
CA ARG A 136 -15.09 -21.19 1.67
C ARG A 136 -14.57 -21.66 0.31
N PHE A 137 -13.49 -22.44 0.29
CA PHE A 137 -12.95 -23.02 -0.95
C PHE A 137 -14.00 -23.82 -1.75
N GLN A 138 -14.96 -24.45 -1.06
CA GLN A 138 -16.07 -25.17 -1.68
C GLN A 138 -16.92 -24.29 -2.60
N THR A 139 -17.08 -22.99 -2.28
CA THR A 139 -17.80 -22.03 -3.11
C THR A 139 -17.26 -21.95 -4.54
N TYR A 140 -15.97 -22.24 -4.73
CA TYR A 140 -15.28 -22.16 -6.02
C TYR A 140 -15.18 -23.51 -6.75
N THR A 141 -15.63 -24.61 -6.13
CA THR A 141 -15.44 -25.98 -6.65
C THR A 141 -16.72 -26.80 -6.74
N GLU A 142 -17.77 -26.41 -6.00
CA GLU A 142 -19.08 -27.04 -6.04
C GLU A 142 -20.04 -26.22 -6.92
N ALA A 143 -20.83 -26.91 -7.75
CA ALA A 143 -21.86 -26.26 -8.55
C ALA A 143 -22.98 -25.72 -7.65
N SER A 144 -23.30 -24.43 -7.76
CA SER A 144 -24.37 -23.77 -7.01
C SER A 144 -25.42 -23.18 -7.97
N PRO A 145 -26.70 -23.13 -7.59
CA PRO A 145 -27.73 -22.42 -8.36
C PRO A 145 -27.44 -20.91 -8.52
N VAL A 146 -26.63 -20.33 -7.61
CA VAL A 146 -26.23 -18.91 -7.59
C VAL A 146 -24.86 -18.70 -8.26
N PHE A 147 -24.09 -19.78 -8.43
CA PHE A 147 -22.77 -19.77 -9.05
C PHE A 147 -22.58 -21.09 -9.82
N PRO A 148 -22.90 -21.14 -11.12
CA PRO A 148 -22.60 -22.31 -11.92
C PRO A 148 -21.08 -22.44 -11.99
N CYS A 149 -20.51 -23.33 -11.17
CA CYS A 149 -19.10 -23.68 -11.25
C CYS A 149 -18.93 -24.50 -12.54
N ASP A 150 -18.68 -23.79 -13.64
CA ASP A 150 -18.24 -24.41 -14.88
C ASP A 150 -16.86 -25.05 -14.68
N ALA A 151 -16.51 -26.00 -15.56
CA ALA A 151 -15.25 -26.74 -15.46
C ALA A 151 -14.02 -25.80 -15.41
N ILE A 152 -14.15 -24.63 -16.04
CA ILE A 152 -13.15 -23.57 -16.06
C ILE A 152 -12.91 -23.02 -14.65
N ASN A 153 -13.94 -22.55 -13.96
CA ASN A 153 -13.79 -21.97 -12.63
C ASN A 153 -13.26 -22.97 -11.60
N HIS A 154 -13.70 -24.24 -11.65
CA HIS A 154 -13.15 -25.29 -10.80
C HIS A 154 -11.65 -25.48 -11.08
N SER A 155 -11.26 -25.58 -12.35
CA SER A 155 -9.87 -25.71 -12.76
C SER A 155 -9.00 -24.58 -12.21
N PHE A 156 -9.43 -23.33 -12.35
CA PHE A 156 -8.71 -22.17 -11.81
C PHE A 156 -8.64 -22.17 -10.27
N ALA A 157 -9.68 -22.64 -9.58
CA ALA A 157 -9.64 -22.77 -8.13
C ALA A 157 -8.55 -23.74 -7.65
N ILE A 158 -8.41 -24.88 -8.34
CA ILE A 158 -7.34 -25.86 -8.04
C ILE A 158 -5.96 -25.27 -8.36
N LYS A 159 -5.80 -24.63 -9.52
CA LYS A 159 -4.54 -23.98 -9.93
C LYS A 159 -4.11 -22.88 -8.94
N ALA A 160 -5.05 -22.03 -8.50
CA ALA A 160 -4.76 -20.98 -7.52
C ALA A 160 -4.34 -21.58 -6.16
N LEU A 161 -4.93 -22.69 -5.74
CA LEU A 161 -4.50 -23.43 -4.54
C LEU A 161 -3.08 -23.98 -4.70
N CYS A 162 -2.71 -24.50 -5.87
CA CYS A 162 -1.34 -24.92 -6.18
C CYS A 162 -0.35 -23.75 -6.10
N THR A 163 -0.72 -22.57 -6.61
CA THR A 163 0.08 -21.34 -6.47
C THR A 163 0.30 -21.02 -4.99
N LEU A 164 -0.74 -20.97 -4.16
CA LEU A 164 -0.61 -20.71 -2.72
C LEU A 164 0.28 -21.75 -2.02
N TYR A 165 0.18 -23.03 -2.42
CA TYR A 165 1.01 -24.11 -1.90
C TYR A 165 2.48 -23.87 -2.23
N ARG A 166 2.82 -23.49 -3.47
CA ARG A 166 4.20 -23.16 -3.86
C ARG A 166 4.80 -22.09 -2.95
N TYR A 167 4.09 -20.98 -2.71
CA TYR A 167 4.57 -19.93 -1.80
C TYR A 167 4.70 -20.39 -0.35
N ARG A 168 3.77 -21.24 0.13
CA ARG A 168 3.89 -21.86 1.46
C ARG A 168 5.13 -22.73 1.61
N MET A 169 5.58 -23.31 0.51
CA MET A 169 6.76 -24.15 0.45
C MET A 169 8.05 -23.37 0.39
N TRP A 170 8.05 -22.23 -0.27
CA TRP A 170 9.18 -21.33 -0.32
C TRP A 170 9.39 -20.61 1.01
N GLU A 171 8.32 -20.09 1.60
CA GLU A 171 8.36 -19.36 2.86
C GLU A 171 7.24 -19.87 3.78
N PRO A 172 7.56 -20.77 4.73
CA PRO A 172 6.58 -21.40 5.60
C PRO A 172 5.69 -20.45 6.39
N LYS A 173 6.13 -19.22 6.60
CA LYS A 173 5.39 -18.21 7.36
C LYS A 173 4.79 -17.11 6.49
N ILE A 174 4.79 -17.26 5.16
CA ILE A 174 4.40 -16.19 4.22
C ILE A 174 3.03 -15.58 4.56
N PHE A 175 2.00 -16.41 4.73
CA PHE A 175 0.64 -15.96 5.03
C PHE A 175 0.49 -15.32 6.42
N SER A 176 1.37 -15.66 7.36
CA SER A 176 1.40 -15.01 8.68
C SER A 176 2.04 -13.62 8.64
N ARG A 177 2.82 -13.29 7.61
CA ARG A 177 3.46 -11.96 7.45
C ARG A 177 2.46 -10.88 7.07
N PHE A 178 1.34 -11.26 6.46
CA PHE A 178 0.23 -10.37 6.10
C PHE A 178 -1.10 -10.77 6.75
N ALA A 179 -1.05 -11.56 7.81
CA ALA A 179 -2.21 -11.79 8.65
C ALA A 179 -2.59 -10.50 9.39
N ILE A 180 -3.88 -10.29 9.63
CA ILE A 180 -4.32 -9.23 10.54
C ILE A 180 -3.80 -9.60 11.94
N PRO A 181 -3.06 -8.71 12.62
CA PRO A 181 -2.56 -8.99 13.96
C PRO A 181 -3.70 -9.13 14.96
N GLU A 182 -3.56 -10.07 15.90
CA GLU A 182 -4.56 -10.30 16.97
C GLU A 182 -4.59 -9.14 17.99
N SER A 183 -3.52 -8.36 18.08
CA SER A 183 -3.40 -7.18 18.95
C SER A 183 -3.29 -5.91 18.11
N GLY A 184 -4.03 -4.88 18.49
CA GLY A 184 -4.01 -3.55 17.86
C GLY A 184 -2.69 -2.79 17.98
N GLU A 185 -1.70 -3.31 18.72
CA GLU A 185 -0.38 -2.71 18.89
C GLU A 185 0.69 -3.29 17.95
N ARG A 186 0.33 -4.28 17.11
CA ARG A 186 1.28 -5.04 16.27
C ARG A 186 0.95 -4.95 14.78
N TRP A 187 0.92 -3.76 14.23
CA TRP A 187 0.52 -3.52 12.84
C TRP A 187 1.70 -3.18 11.93
N ASN A 188 1.52 -3.45 10.64
CA ASN A 188 2.51 -3.26 9.59
C ASN A 188 1.94 -2.33 8.52
N LEU A 189 2.57 -1.19 8.26
CA LEU A 189 2.19 -0.26 7.18
C LEU A 189 2.89 -0.55 5.85
N GLU A 190 3.83 -1.50 5.83
CA GLU A 190 4.77 -1.64 4.71
C GLU A 190 4.39 -2.72 3.69
N LEU A 191 3.21 -3.35 3.82
CA LEU A 191 2.73 -4.21 2.74
C LEU A 191 2.41 -3.32 1.55
N ARG A 192 3.12 -3.53 0.43
CA ARG A 192 2.95 -2.73 -0.78
C ARG A 192 3.29 -3.54 -2.03
N ASP A 193 2.73 -3.11 -3.16
CA ASP A 193 3.05 -3.60 -4.51
C ASP A 193 4.36 -3.05 -5.09
N LEU A 194 5.10 -2.29 -4.29
CA LEU A 194 6.40 -1.74 -4.67
C LEU A 194 7.52 -2.58 -4.09
N SER A 195 8.67 -2.56 -4.78
CA SER A 195 9.90 -3.21 -4.34
C SER A 195 10.11 -2.99 -2.83
N PRO A 196 10.55 -4.01 -2.09
CA PRO A 196 11.03 -3.78 -0.74
C PRO A 196 12.01 -2.61 -0.74
N LEU A 197 11.99 -1.81 0.33
CA LEU A 197 12.98 -0.75 0.53
C LEU A 197 14.37 -1.31 0.23
N LYS A 198 15.25 -0.49 -0.36
CA LYS A 198 16.69 -0.81 -0.45
C LYS A 198 17.28 -0.80 0.96
N TRP A 199 16.97 -1.83 1.72
CA TRP A 199 17.37 -2.07 3.09
C TRP A 199 18.36 -3.24 3.07
N ASP A 200 19.43 -3.08 3.81
CA ASP A 200 20.36 -4.15 4.19
C ASP A 200 19.73 -5.24 5.12
N ASP A 201 18.41 -5.25 5.35
CA ASP A 201 17.69 -6.27 6.15
C ASP A 201 16.84 -7.18 5.25
N ASP A 202 17.39 -8.36 4.97
CA ASP A 202 16.82 -9.38 4.08
C ASP A 202 15.43 -9.86 4.51
N THR A 203 15.07 -9.77 5.79
CA THR A 203 13.83 -10.39 6.30
C THR A 203 12.56 -9.61 5.94
N ALA A 204 12.62 -8.28 6.00
CA ALA A 204 11.55 -7.40 5.53
C ALA A 204 11.54 -7.32 4.00
N ARG A 205 12.75 -7.33 3.40
CA ARG A 205 12.94 -7.32 1.94
C ARG A 205 12.22 -8.51 1.28
N ASN A 206 12.47 -9.71 1.78
CA ASN A 206 11.86 -10.93 1.25
C ASN A 206 10.35 -10.99 1.50
N GLY A 207 9.85 -10.46 2.61
CA GLY A 207 8.41 -10.47 2.94
C GLY A 207 7.56 -9.63 1.99
N VAL A 208 7.98 -8.39 1.70
CA VAL A 208 7.28 -7.52 0.73
C VAL A 208 7.40 -8.08 -0.68
N ALA A 209 8.60 -8.54 -1.05
CA ALA A 209 8.83 -9.13 -2.37
C ALA A 209 7.92 -10.35 -2.60
N LEU A 210 7.88 -11.29 -1.65
CA LEU A 210 7.01 -12.48 -1.72
C LEU A 210 5.52 -12.13 -1.77
N TYR A 211 5.09 -11.08 -1.08
CA TYR A 211 3.70 -10.63 -1.10
C TYR A 211 3.31 -10.05 -2.47
N SER A 212 4.12 -9.12 -2.98
CA SER A 212 3.94 -8.52 -4.32
C SER A 212 3.96 -9.59 -5.41
N ASP A 213 4.90 -10.51 -5.31
CA ASP A 213 5.09 -11.60 -6.24
C ASP A 213 3.94 -12.62 -6.23
N LEU A 214 3.39 -12.93 -5.04
CA LEU A 214 2.18 -13.72 -4.92
C LEU A 214 1.00 -13.03 -5.62
N LYS A 215 0.81 -11.71 -5.41
CA LYS A 215 -0.25 -10.95 -6.10
C LYS A 215 -0.10 -11.04 -7.62
N GLN A 216 1.10 -10.82 -8.15
CA GLN A 216 1.38 -10.96 -9.60
C GLN A 216 1.15 -12.38 -10.11
N SER A 217 1.58 -13.41 -9.37
CA SER A 217 1.39 -14.80 -9.77
C SER A 217 -0.08 -15.18 -9.87
N LEU A 218 -0.96 -14.56 -9.05
CA LEU A 218 -2.40 -14.78 -9.12
C LEU A 218 -3.02 -14.22 -10.40
N THR A 219 -2.36 -13.28 -11.09
CA THR A 219 -2.89 -12.73 -12.34
C THR A 219 -2.60 -13.63 -13.54
N PHE A 220 -1.72 -14.62 -13.45
CA PHE A 220 -1.35 -15.45 -14.60
C PHE A 220 -2.53 -16.23 -15.19
N GLY A 221 -3.55 -16.49 -14.38
CA GLY A 221 -4.79 -17.13 -14.83
C GLY A 221 -5.82 -16.18 -15.43
N MET A 222 -5.56 -14.87 -15.36
CA MET A 222 -6.45 -13.83 -15.86
C MET A 222 -6.30 -13.63 -17.37
N SER A 223 -7.42 -13.33 -18.03
CA SER A 223 -7.39 -12.88 -19.42
C SER A 223 -6.80 -11.47 -19.51
N TYR A 224 -6.36 -11.09 -20.72
CA TYR A 224 -5.89 -9.73 -20.98
C TYR A 224 -6.93 -8.67 -20.59
N ASP A 225 -8.20 -8.90 -20.93
CA ASP A 225 -9.32 -7.99 -20.60
C ASP A 225 -9.55 -7.87 -19.09
N GLU A 226 -9.43 -8.97 -18.35
CA GLU A 226 -9.49 -8.97 -16.88
C GLU A 226 -8.35 -8.14 -16.28
N VAL A 227 -7.13 -8.31 -16.81
CA VAL A 227 -5.93 -7.59 -16.36
C VAL A 227 -6.07 -6.09 -16.56
N ILE A 228 -6.39 -5.63 -17.77
CA ILE A 228 -6.50 -4.20 -18.06
C ILE A 228 -7.69 -3.54 -17.34
N SER A 229 -8.72 -4.31 -16.96
CA SER A 229 -9.88 -3.81 -16.25
C SER A 229 -9.66 -3.75 -14.73
N ILE A 230 -9.10 -4.80 -14.13
CA ILE A 230 -9.08 -4.97 -12.67
C ILE A 230 -7.84 -4.34 -12.04
N LEU A 231 -6.65 -4.56 -12.61
CA LEU A 231 -5.38 -4.17 -11.99
C LEU A 231 -5.26 -2.65 -11.78
N PRO A 232 -5.59 -1.78 -12.77
CA PRO A 232 -5.48 -0.33 -12.58
C PRO A 232 -6.33 0.19 -11.44
N THR A 233 -7.56 -0.32 -11.29
CA THR A 233 -8.44 0.10 -10.20
C THR A 233 -7.96 -0.42 -8.86
N MET A 234 -7.50 -1.67 -8.78
CA MET A 234 -6.93 -2.20 -7.55
C MET A 234 -5.66 -1.46 -7.14
N GLU A 235 -4.85 -0.99 -8.10
CA GLU A 235 -3.73 -0.10 -7.83
C GLU A 235 -4.19 1.25 -7.29
N ARG A 236 -5.23 1.88 -7.88
CA ARG A 236 -5.81 3.12 -7.33
C ARG A 236 -6.26 2.91 -5.88
N VAL A 237 -6.94 1.80 -5.59
CA VAL A 237 -7.35 1.42 -4.23
C VAL A 237 -6.16 1.29 -3.29
N ALA A 238 -5.12 0.55 -3.67
CA ALA A 238 -3.93 0.39 -2.83
C ALA A 238 -3.22 1.74 -2.60
N ASN A 239 -2.97 2.50 -3.67
CA ASN A 239 -2.27 3.79 -3.62
C ASN A 239 -3.05 4.86 -2.86
N ARG A 240 -4.40 4.84 -2.89
CA ARG A 240 -5.27 5.79 -2.17
C ARG A 240 -4.92 5.88 -0.69
N PHE A 241 -4.53 4.75 -0.10
CA PHE A 241 -4.19 4.67 1.32
C PHE A 241 -2.70 4.60 1.59
N ALA A 242 -1.84 4.59 0.57
CA ALA A 242 -0.37 4.57 0.72
C ALA A 242 0.20 5.91 1.22
N GLN A 243 -0.54 7.01 1.03
CA GLN A 243 -0.27 8.31 1.64
C GLN A 243 -1.60 8.87 2.14
N SER A 244 -1.60 9.52 3.30
CA SER A 244 -2.82 10.13 3.84
C SER A 244 -3.17 11.38 3.07
N GLY A 245 -4.36 11.40 2.44
CA GLY A 245 -4.80 12.48 1.57
C GLY A 245 -6.22 12.93 1.91
N PHE A 246 -6.34 13.93 2.79
CA PHE A 246 -7.64 14.57 3.03
C PHE A 246 -7.64 16.09 3.27
N ALA A 247 -6.49 16.75 3.45
CA ALA A 247 -6.42 18.20 3.30
C ALA A 247 -5.04 18.69 2.91
N SER A 248 -4.99 19.53 1.87
CA SER A 248 -3.80 20.34 1.64
C SER A 248 -3.70 21.41 2.73
N THR A 249 -2.48 21.70 3.14
CA THR A 249 -2.14 22.82 4.04
C THR A 249 -2.74 24.14 3.58
N GLN A 250 -2.91 24.33 2.26
CA GLN A 250 -3.58 25.46 1.65
C GLN A 250 -5.07 25.57 2.03
N VAL A 251 -5.79 24.46 2.11
CA VAL A 251 -7.20 24.43 2.56
C VAL A 251 -7.29 24.75 4.04
N LEU A 252 -6.37 24.20 4.85
CA LEU A 252 -6.32 24.47 6.29
C LEU A 252 -6.00 25.94 6.58
N ALA A 253 -5.13 26.58 5.79
CA ALA A 253 -4.78 27.99 5.93
C ALA A 253 -6.00 28.93 5.77
N LEU A 254 -7.01 28.56 4.98
CA LEU A 254 -8.22 29.37 4.83
C LEU A 254 -9.04 29.50 6.10
N TYR A 255 -8.96 28.53 7.01
CA TYR A 255 -9.67 28.59 8.28
C TYR A 255 -9.09 29.66 9.22
N LEU A 256 -7.80 29.99 9.10
CA LEU A 256 -7.22 31.13 9.82
C LEU A 256 -7.88 32.44 9.39
N GLU A 257 -8.09 32.59 8.08
CA GLU A 257 -8.66 33.81 7.51
C GLU A 257 -10.19 33.85 7.67
N ASN A 258 -10.83 32.69 7.65
CA ASN A 258 -12.29 32.51 7.61
C ASN A 258 -12.77 31.37 8.55
N PRO A 259 -12.81 31.60 9.88
CA PRO A 259 -13.08 30.55 10.86
C PRO A 259 -14.48 29.90 10.78
N GLY A 260 -15.42 30.47 10.01
CA GLY A 260 -16.77 29.94 9.82
C GLY A 260 -16.96 29.00 8.62
N ILE A 261 -15.93 28.74 7.81
CA ILE A 261 -16.04 27.95 6.58
C ILE A 261 -16.16 26.45 6.89
N ASN A 262 -17.35 25.97 7.24
CA ASN A 262 -17.57 24.54 7.58
C ASN A 262 -18.05 23.67 6.41
N HIS A 263 -18.32 24.25 5.24
CA HIS A 263 -18.89 23.53 4.09
C HIS A 263 -17.83 22.94 3.12
N LEU A 264 -16.54 23.19 3.37
CA LEU A 264 -15.46 22.71 2.50
C LEU A 264 -15.07 21.25 2.74
N THR A 265 -15.51 20.64 3.86
CA THR A 265 -15.13 19.28 4.24
C THR A 265 -16.05 18.23 3.62
N ILE A 266 -15.48 17.11 3.18
CA ILE A 266 -16.22 15.91 2.76
C ILE A 266 -16.81 15.24 4.00
N LYS A 267 -18.06 14.78 3.91
CA LYS A 267 -18.77 14.02 4.95
C LYS A 267 -18.85 12.55 4.59
N GLN A 268 -19.01 11.69 5.60
CA GLN A 268 -19.24 10.25 5.38
C GLN A 268 -20.49 9.97 4.53
N SER A 269 -21.53 10.81 4.62
CA SER A 269 -22.72 10.71 3.76
C SER A 269 -22.39 10.86 2.28
N ASP A 270 -21.48 11.77 1.94
CA ASP A 270 -21.07 12.03 0.56
C ASP A 270 -20.38 10.79 0.00
N LEU A 271 -19.50 10.17 0.81
CA LEU A 271 -18.83 8.91 0.43
C LEU A 271 -19.82 7.75 0.31
N ALA A 272 -20.80 7.66 1.22
CA ALA A 272 -21.79 6.59 1.21
C ALA A 272 -22.73 6.63 -0.01
N GLU A 273 -23.02 7.83 -0.52
CA GLU A 273 -23.80 8.05 -1.75
C GLU A 273 -23.05 7.55 -2.99
N HIS A 274 -21.75 7.79 -3.07
CA HIS A 274 -20.92 7.36 -4.21
C HIS A 274 -20.47 5.89 -4.13
N LEU A 275 -20.46 5.31 -2.93
CA LEU A 275 -20.13 3.90 -2.68
C LEU A 275 -21.30 3.17 -2.03
N PRO A 276 -22.44 2.96 -2.73
CA PRO A 276 -23.55 2.20 -2.19
C PRO A 276 -23.14 0.74 -1.93
N LEU A 277 -23.76 0.10 -0.94
CA LEU A 277 -23.54 -1.32 -0.60
C LEU A 277 -24.75 -2.16 -0.96
N ARG A 278 -24.49 -3.45 -1.19
CA ARG A 278 -25.52 -4.49 -1.38
C ARG A 278 -25.42 -5.55 -0.29
N SER A 279 -26.46 -6.37 -0.17
CA SER A 279 -26.56 -7.40 0.86
C SER A 279 -25.78 -8.69 0.55
N ASN A 280 -25.51 -9.00 -0.72
CA ASN A 280 -24.83 -10.23 -1.12
C ASN A 280 -23.96 -10.00 -2.35
N ARG A 281 -22.82 -10.71 -2.37
CA ARG A 281 -21.92 -10.80 -3.51
C ARG A 281 -21.90 -12.24 -4.05
N PRO A 282 -22.01 -12.45 -5.37
CA PRO A 282 -21.58 -13.69 -6.00
C PRO A 282 -20.04 -13.75 -5.96
N ALA A 283 -19.46 -14.92 -5.66
CA ALA A 283 -18.00 -15.13 -5.77
C ALA A 283 -17.52 -14.78 -7.20
N ASN A 284 -16.23 -14.57 -7.45
CA ASN A 284 -15.71 -14.67 -8.83
C ASN A 284 -14.87 -15.93 -8.96
N ARG A 285 -14.03 -15.99 -10.00
CA ARG A 285 -12.94 -16.96 -10.07
C ARG A 285 -11.97 -16.72 -8.91
N LEU A 286 -11.44 -17.81 -8.33
CA LEU A 286 -10.69 -17.75 -7.07
C LEU A 286 -9.42 -16.91 -7.15
N ASP A 287 -8.69 -16.97 -8.26
CA ASP A 287 -7.49 -16.17 -8.51
C ASP A 287 -7.77 -14.66 -8.46
N ILE A 288 -8.89 -14.21 -9.03
CA ILE A 288 -9.35 -12.82 -8.97
C ILE A 288 -9.74 -12.43 -7.53
N ASP A 289 -10.49 -13.28 -6.85
CA ASP A 289 -10.93 -13.01 -5.47
C ASP A 289 -9.76 -12.98 -4.50
N LEU A 290 -8.73 -13.82 -4.71
CA LEU A 290 -7.50 -13.80 -3.93
C LEU A 290 -6.69 -12.53 -4.21
N TYR A 291 -6.56 -12.12 -5.47
CA TYR A 291 -5.86 -10.89 -5.84
C TYR A 291 -6.51 -9.67 -5.16
N ALA A 292 -7.84 -9.51 -5.31
CA ALA A 292 -8.59 -8.46 -4.65
C ALA A 292 -8.55 -8.59 -3.12
N GLY A 293 -8.59 -9.82 -2.60
CA GLY A 293 -8.44 -10.13 -1.18
C GLY A 293 -7.12 -9.62 -0.58
N LEU A 294 -6.01 -9.79 -1.30
CA LEU A 294 -4.71 -9.26 -0.91
C LEU A 294 -4.71 -7.72 -0.97
N VAL A 295 -5.22 -7.10 -2.03
CA VAL A 295 -5.34 -5.62 -2.10
C VAL A 295 -6.14 -5.06 -0.91
N ARG A 296 -7.24 -5.70 -0.54
CA ARG A 296 -8.02 -5.32 0.66
C ARG A 296 -7.25 -5.54 1.95
N ARG A 297 -6.46 -6.62 2.04
CA ARG A 297 -5.60 -6.88 3.20
C ARG A 297 -4.56 -5.79 3.38
N GLU A 298 -3.97 -5.33 2.29
CA GLU A 298 -3.05 -4.19 2.25
C GLU A 298 -3.72 -2.91 2.77
N VAL A 299 -4.88 -2.53 2.21
CA VAL A 299 -5.65 -1.38 2.67
C VAL A 299 -5.98 -1.49 4.17
N LYS A 300 -6.50 -2.63 4.61
CA LYS A 300 -6.87 -2.84 6.02
C LYS A 300 -5.68 -2.70 6.96
N LEU A 301 -4.52 -3.25 6.61
CA LEU A 301 -3.31 -3.13 7.44
C LEU A 301 -2.77 -1.69 7.45
N ARG A 302 -2.87 -0.97 6.33
CA ARG A 302 -2.57 0.47 6.28
C ARG A 302 -3.47 1.28 7.22
N LEU A 303 -4.78 1.06 7.14
CA LEU A 303 -5.75 1.75 8.00
C LEU A 303 -5.53 1.47 9.49
N LEU A 304 -5.28 0.20 9.86
CA LEU A 304 -4.97 -0.18 11.23
C LEU A 304 -3.72 0.52 11.76
N GLY A 305 -2.66 0.59 10.94
CA GLY A 305 -1.44 1.27 11.37
C GLY A 305 -1.59 2.78 11.49
N LYS A 306 -2.31 3.39 10.55
CA LYS A 306 -2.68 4.80 10.59
C LYS A 306 -3.51 5.14 11.84
N ALA A 307 -4.49 4.31 12.19
CA ALA A 307 -5.30 4.48 13.40
C ALA A 307 -4.46 4.44 14.69
N SER A 308 -3.47 3.55 14.75
CA SER A 308 -2.57 3.48 15.90
C SER A 308 -1.57 4.64 15.95
N LEU A 309 -1.04 5.11 14.81
CA LEU A 309 -0.26 6.35 14.75
C LEU A 309 -1.08 7.54 15.28
N ASN A 310 -2.33 7.67 14.84
CA ASN A 310 -3.20 8.74 15.33
C ASN A 310 -3.42 8.66 16.84
N SER A 311 -3.63 7.44 17.37
CA SER A 311 -3.80 7.21 18.81
C SER A 311 -2.54 7.62 19.58
N LEU A 312 -1.35 7.28 19.07
CA LEU A 312 -0.08 7.72 19.63
C LEU A 312 0.05 9.26 19.61
N LEU A 313 -0.22 9.89 18.47
CA LEU A 313 -0.04 11.34 18.27
C LEU A 313 -0.92 12.22 19.17
N VAL A 314 -2.08 11.71 19.59
CA VAL A 314 -2.99 12.41 20.51
C VAL A 314 -2.59 12.19 21.98
N SER A 315 -1.82 11.14 22.27
CA SER A 315 -1.31 10.83 23.61
C SER A 315 -0.11 11.71 24.00
N ASP A 316 0.18 11.75 25.30
CA ASP A 316 1.33 12.48 25.83
C ASP A 316 2.67 11.83 25.40
N ASP A 317 2.67 10.53 25.08
CA ASP A 317 3.85 9.76 24.64
C ASP A 317 4.40 10.23 23.27
N ALA A 318 3.58 10.92 22.48
CA ALA A 318 4.06 11.52 21.24
C ALA A 318 4.89 12.79 21.49
N HIS A 319 4.82 13.41 22.66
CA HIS A 319 5.51 14.67 22.96
C HIS A 319 5.28 15.74 21.88
N LEU A 320 4.09 15.79 21.26
CA LEU A 320 3.73 16.84 20.30
C LEU A 320 3.04 17.98 21.07
N PRO A 321 3.62 19.20 21.12
CA PRO A 321 3.04 20.30 21.88
C PRO A 321 1.61 20.63 21.46
N LYS A 322 0.81 21.07 22.44
CA LYS A 322 -0.51 21.69 22.22
C LYS A 322 -0.34 23.22 22.19
N CYS A 323 -1.27 23.93 21.55
CA CYS A 323 -1.31 25.38 21.61
C CYS A 323 -2.13 25.82 22.83
N GLU A 324 -1.48 26.09 23.97
CA GLU A 324 -2.17 26.46 25.22
C GLU A 324 -2.91 27.80 25.12
N VAL A 325 -2.29 28.80 24.48
CA VAL A 325 -2.87 30.15 24.31
C VAL A 325 -3.13 30.40 22.83
N TRP A 326 -3.97 29.54 22.25
CA TRP A 326 -4.34 29.69 20.84
C TRP A 326 -5.25 30.90 20.62
N SER A 327 -4.82 31.81 19.76
CA SER A 327 -5.64 32.80 19.09
C SER A 327 -5.06 33.09 17.70
N ARG A 328 -5.87 33.61 16.79
CA ARG A 328 -5.37 34.02 15.46
C ARG A 328 -4.19 34.99 15.58
N ASP A 329 -4.28 35.94 16.51
CA ASP A 329 -3.23 36.92 16.75
C ASP A 329 -1.96 36.28 17.33
N SER A 330 -2.09 35.31 18.26
CA SER A 330 -0.91 34.67 18.85
C SER A 330 -0.11 33.89 17.82
N VAL A 331 -0.79 33.17 16.92
CA VAL A 331 -0.15 32.46 15.80
C VAL A 331 0.48 33.45 14.82
N PHE A 332 -0.24 34.53 14.48
CA PHE A 332 0.27 35.56 13.58
C PHE A 332 1.53 36.26 14.13
N GLU A 333 1.56 36.59 15.43
CA GLU A 333 2.75 37.16 16.08
C GLU A 333 3.97 36.25 15.98
N VAL A 334 3.80 34.94 16.18
CA VAL A 334 4.89 33.95 16.04
C VAL A 334 5.37 33.87 14.59
N VAL A 335 4.44 33.78 13.64
CA VAL A 335 4.76 33.74 12.20
C VAL A 335 5.50 34.99 11.75
N MET A 336 5.08 36.17 12.21
CA MET A 336 5.71 37.44 11.85
C MET A 336 7.12 37.56 12.45
N ALA A 337 7.32 37.11 13.69
CA ALA A 337 8.66 37.06 14.29
C ALA A 337 9.59 36.10 13.54
N LEU A 338 9.09 34.92 13.15
CA LEU A 338 9.83 33.97 12.32
C LEU A 338 10.21 34.56 10.96
N ARG A 339 9.27 35.23 10.28
CA ARG A 339 9.49 35.90 9.00
C ARG A 339 10.54 37.01 9.11
N ALA A 340 10.49 37.80 10.18
CA ALA A 340 11.44 38.88 10.45
C ALA A 340 12.83 38.37 10.87
N ARG A 341 12.98 37.06 11.11
CA ARG A 341 14.19 36.45 11.70
C ARG A 341 14.56 37.05 13.06
N ASP A 342 13.56 37.53 13.80
CA ASP A 342 13.70 38.04 15.15
C ASP A 342 13.59 36.87 16.14
N TRP A 343 14.72 36.21 16.40
CA TRP A 343 14.77 34.98 17.20
C TRP A 343 14.38 35.18 18.66
N ASP A 344 14.65 36.36 19.24
CA ASP A 344 14.30 36.67 20.63
C ASP A 344 12.78 36.82 20.78
N THR A 345 12.16 37.61 19.89
CA THR A 345 10.70 37.74 19.87
C THR A 345 10.04 36.43 19.48
N PHE A 346 10.57 35.70 18.50
CA PHE A 346 10.04 34.41 18.06
C PHE A 346 9.98 33.43 19.24
N ARG A 347 11.07 33.29 20.00
CA ARG A 347 11.13 32.41 21.16
C ARG A 347 10.12 32.80 22.23
N LEU A 348 10.05 34.08 22.58
CA LEU A 348 9.12 34.57 23.59
C LEU A 348 7.66 34.27 23.21
N LYS A 349 7.31 34.55 21.94
CA LYS A 349 5.94 34.34 21.43
C LYS A 349 5.62 32.86 21.27
N LEU A 350 6.57 32.05 20.81
CA LEU A 350 6.43 30.60 20.70
C LEU A 350 6.21 29.95 22.07
N ALA A 351 7.00 30.35 23.07
CA ALA A 351 6.85 29.85 24.43
C ALA A 351 5.48 30.18 25.02
N LYS A 352 4.96 31.39 24.74
CA LYS A 352 3.60 31.78 25.11
C LYS A 352 2.53 30.96 24.39
N LEU A 353 2.71 30.70 23.09
CA LEU A 353 1.75 29.92 22.29
C LEU A 353 1.67 28.46 22.77
N LEU A 354 2.82 27.84 23.06
CA LEU A 354 2.95 26.42 23.40
C LEU A 354 2.93 26.15 24.91
N GLY A 355 2.95 27.18 25.76
CA GLY A 355 2.92 27.03 27.22
C GLY A 355 4.24 26.66 27.89
N GLN A 356 5.33 26.51 27.12
CA GLN A 356 6.62 26.05 27.64
C GLN A 356 7.80 26.71 26.93
N SER A 357 8.91 26.83 27.65
CA SER A 357 10.16 27.38 27.12
C SER A 357 11.07 26.27 26.58
N TYR A 358 11.84 26.60 25.54
CA TYR A 358 12.77 25.68 24.89
C TYR A 358 14.20 26.26 24.91
N SER A 359 15.18 25.37 25.02
CA SER A 359 16.60 25.73 24.96
C SER A 359 17.06 26.04 23.53
N ASP A 360 18.18 26.74 23.40
CA ASP A 360 18.81 27.04 22.10
C ASP A 360 19.09 25.76 21.30
N ALA A 361 19.55 24.71 21.99
CA ALA A 361 19.85 23.43 21.36
C ALA A 361 18.60 22.78 20.75
N GLU A 362 17.46 22.82 21.46
CA GLU A 362 16.19 22.29 20.96
C GLU A 362 15.68 23.06 19.75
N LEU A 363 15.75 24.40 19.80
CA LEU A 363 15.34 25.26 18.70
C LEU A 363 16.21 25.05 17.45
N ASN A 364 17.53 24.96 17.62
CA ASN A 364 18.45 24.71 16.51
C ASN A 364 18.23 23.32 15.89
N SER A 365 18.06 22.29 16.72
CA SER A 365 17.79 20.94 16.23
C SER A 365 16.48 20.84 15.45
N ALA A 366 15.41 21.49 15.94
CA ALA A 366 14.15 21.58 15.23
C ALA A 366 14.30 22.33 13.89
N TYR A 367 15.13 23.38 13.87
CA TYR A 367 15.44 24.12 12.65
C TYR A 367 16.17 23.25 11.60
N ASP A 368 17.10 22.39 11.99
CA ASP A 368 17.76 21.52 11.02
C ASP A 368 16.80 20.44 10.49
N ARG A 369 15.99 19.85 11.38
CA ARG A 369 15.10 18.73 11.06
C ARG A 369 13.86 19.13 10.26
N HIS A 370 13.36 20.36 10.40
CA HIS A 370 12.20 20.79 9.61
C HIS A 370 12.50 20.81 8.11
N LEU A 371 13.74 21.10 7.71
CA LEU A 371 14.16 21.04 6.31
C LEU A 371 14.03 19.62 5.75
N ASN A 372 14.44 18.61 6.52
CA ASN A 372 14.30 17.21 6.13
C ASN A 372 12.83 16.79 6.00
N LEU A 373 11.97 17.29 6.90
CA LEU A 373 10.54 17.00 6.91
C LEU A 373 9.82 17.49 5.64
N THR A 374 10.31 18.56 5.03
CA THR A 374 9.83 19.09 3.74
C THR A 374 9.73 18.00 2.67
N TRP A 375 10.76 17.16 2.54
CA TRP A 375 10.82 16.09 1.54
C TRP A 375 9.83 14.95 1.76
N ILE A 376 9.27 14.85 2.98
CA ILE A 376 8.25 13.85 3.33
C ILE A 376 6.85 14.38 3.02
N VAL A 377 6.59 15.66 3.30
CA VAL A 377 5.23 16.23 3.27
C VAL A 377 4.86 16.92 1.96
N LYS A 378 5.85 17.18 1.10
CA LYS A 378 5.66 17.78 -0.23
C LYS A 378 5.74 16.74 -1.33
N SER A 379 5.18 17.08 -2.48
CA SER A 379 5.22 16.23 -3.68
C SER A 379 6.51 16.45 -4.49
N PRO A 380 7.10 15.39 -5.09
CA PRO A 380 8.22 15.54 -6.03
C PRO A 380 7.86 16.31 -7.30
N TRP A 381 6.57 16.56 -7.54
CA TRP A 381 6.05 17.30 -8.68
C TRP A 381 5.79 18.79 -8.39
N GLU A 382 6.05 19.25 -7.16
CA GLU A 382 5.95 20.67 -6.82
C GLU A 382 7.12 21.46 -7.44
N GLU A 383 6.81 22.56 -8.13
CA GLU A 383 7.82 23.45 -8.74
C GLU A 383 8.73 24.12 -7.70
N ASP A 384 8.21 24.32 -6.48
CA ASP A 384 8.94 24.82 -5.31
C ASP A 384 8.53 23.99 -4.09
N PRO A 385 9.39 23.08 -3.59
CA PRO A 385 9.07 22.24 -2.44
C PRO A 385 9.17 23.02 -1.12
N THR A 386 9.49 24.32 -1.12
CA THR A 386 9.63 25.05 0.13
C THR A 386 8.31 25.21 0.87
N PHE A 387 8.41 25.32 2.19
CA PHE A 387 7.27 25.63 3.04
C PHE A 387 6.85 27.09 2.92
N ASN A 388 5.55 27.34 2.89
CA ASN A 388 5.03 28.65 3.26
C ASN A 388 5.22 28.89 4.78
N LEU A 389 5.07 30.14 5.24
CA LEU A 389 5.40 30.51 6.62
C LEU A 389 4.64 29.71 7.70
N LEU A 390 3.37 29.38 7.48
CA LEU A 390 2.58 28.57 8.41
C LEU A 390 3.09 27.12 8.43
N GLU A 391 3.38 26.58 7.25
CA GLU A 391 3.97 25.25 7.11
C GLU A 391 5.36 25.18 7.74
N THR A 392 6.19 26.22 7.60
CA THR A 392 7.51 26.31 8.24
C THR A 392 7.35 26.24 9.76
N LEU A 393 6.42 27.02 10.32
CA LEU A 393 6.14 27.00 11.75
C LEU A 393 5.64 25.62 12.22
N ALA A 394 4.72 25.00 11.47
CA ALA A 394 4.20 23.68 11.80
C ALA A 394 5.29 22.61 11.77
N ALA A 395 6.11 22.60 10.70
CA ALA A 395 7.23 21.66 10.54
C ALA A 395 8.28 21.85 11.63
N PHE A 396 8.58 23.10 12.00
CA PHE A 396 9.47 23.42 13.11
C PHE A 396 8.95 22.84 14.43
N ILE A 397 7.70 23.13 14.81
CA ILE A 397 7.11 22.64 16.07
C ILE A 397 6.98 21.12 16.07
N THR A 398 6.71 20.51 14.92
CA THR A 398 6.65 19.06 14.75
C THR A 398 7.97 18.38 15.17
N CYS A 399 9.10 19.03 14.96
CA CYS A 399 10.44 18.54 15.32
C CYS A 399 10.95 19.08 16.67
N LEU A 400 10.14 19.86 17.40
CA LEU A 400 10.57 20.61 18.58
C LEU A 400 10.47 19.81 19.88
N GLY A 401 11.51 19.93 20.70
CA GLY A 401 11.60 19.39 22.06
C GLY A 401 12.56 18.20 22.18
N LYS A 402 13.30 18.14 23.28
CA LYS A 402 14.27 17.06 23.56
C LYS A 402 13.63 15.66 23.61
N ASP A 403 12.35 15.57 24.01
CA ASP A 403 11.65 14.31 24.20
C ASP A 403 11.17 13.70 22.87
N VAL A 404 11.27 14.45 21.75
CA VAL A 404 11.10 13.88 20.40
C VAL A 404 12.11 12.76 20.14
N ASP A 405 13.33 12.89 20.68
CA ASP A 405 14.40 11.90 20.54
C ASP A 405 14.06 10.58 21.28
N THR A 406 13.11 10.62 22.23
CA THR A 406 12.68 9.47 23.03
C THR A 406 11.45 8.75 22.47
N VAL A 407 10.74 9.34 21.50
CA VAL A 407 9.55 8.71 20.89
C VAL A 407 9.93 7.37 20.26
N ARG A 408 9.14 6.33 20.57
CA ARG A 408 9.30 4.99 20.00
C ARG A 408 8.00 4.55 19.36
N THR A 409 8.07 4.12 18.11
CA THR A 409 6.99 3.42 17.42
C THR A 409 7.60 2.39 16.49
N LYS A 410 6.95 1.23 16.36
CA LYS A 410 7.52 0.08 15.68
C LYS A 410 6.59 -0.34 14.54
N ALA A 411 7.11 -0.35 13.33
CA ALA A 411 6.52 -1.13 12.25
C ALA A 411 6.65 -2.62 12.61
N TYR A 412 5.54 -3.31 12.83
CA TYR A 412 5.59 -4.73 13.16
C TYR A 412 5.93 -5.55 11.92
N TRP A 413 7.01 -6.34 12.03
CA TRP A 413 7.39 -7.34 11.05
C TRP A 413 7.69 -8.65 11.77
N TYR A 414 7.06 -9.73 11.32
CA TYR A 414 7.36 -11.04 11.86
C TYR A 414 8.82 -11.43 11.54
N GLY A 415 9.64 -11.61 12.59
CA GLY A 415 11.03 -12.10 12.47
C GLY A 415 12.13 -11.04 12.39
N LYS A 416 11.81 -9.75 12.54
CA LYS A 416 12.79 -8.65 12.45
C LYS A 416 13.59 -8.44 13.73
N THR A 417 14.91 -8.24 13.62
CA THR A 417 15.83 -8.12 14.77
C THR A 417 16.63 -6.80 14.84
N THR A 418 16.77 -6.02 13.76
CA THR A 418 17.81 -4.95 13.67
C THR A 418 17.34 -3.52 13.33
N SER A 419 16.04 -3.24 13.14
CA SER A 419 15.60 -1.86 12.84
C SER A 419 15.44 -0.96 14.06
N SER A 420 15.82 0.32 13.91
CA SER A 420 15.45 1.37 14.85
C SER A 420 13.94 1.50 14.96
N ASN A 421 13.44 1.64 16.19
CA ASN A 421 12.05 2.02 16.49
C ASN A 421 11.92 3.53 16.73
N ASN A 422 12.98 4.30 16.50
CA ASN A 422 12.98 5.75 16.66
C ASN A 422 12.67 6.40 15.31
N PRO A 423 11.52 7.08 15.13
CA PRO A 423 11.19 7.77 13.88
C PRO A 423 12.22 8.81 13.44
N LEU A 424 12.91 9.41 14.41
CA LEU A 424 13.90 10.45 14.16
C LEU A 424 15.13 9.92 13.44
N PHE A 425 15.55 8.68 13.74
CA PHE A 425 16.63 8.02 13.02
C PHE A 425 16.40 8.04 11.50
N TYR A 426 15.14 7.94 11.08
CA TYR A 426 14.78 7.96 9.66
C TYR A 426 14.68 9.38 9.10
N LEU A 427 14.16 10.35 9.88
CA LEU A 427 14.08 11.75 9.44
C LEU A 427 15.48 12.34 9.19
N ASP A 428 16.46 12.03 10.04
CA ASP A 428 17.83 12.52 9.92
C ASP A 428 18.56 11.98 8.66
N GLN A 429 18.02 10.93 8.04
CA GLN A 429 18.53 10.36 6.80
C GLN A 429 17.90 10.96 5.54
N VAL A 430 16.79 11.70 5.68
CA VAL A 430 16.10 12.32 4.55
C VAL A 430 16.79 13.61 4.14
N LYS A 431 17.28 13.66 2.91
CA LYS A 431 17.99 14.81 2.33
C LYS A 431 17.39 15.31 1.02
N ASP A 432 16.61 14.47 0.36
CA ASP A 432 15.92 14.72 -0.91
C ASP A 432 14.78 13.70 -1.14
N PHE A 433 13.99 13.87 -2.20
CA PHE A 433 12.93 12.91 -2.55
C PHE A 433 13.43 11.48 -2.85
N LYS A 434 14.68 11.28 -3.28
CA LYS A 434 15.20 9.92 -3.53
C LYS A 434 15.54 9.20 -2.23
N SER A 435 15.92 9.94 -1.20
CA SER A 435 16.24 9.39 0.12
C SER A 435 15.01 8.84 0.84
N THR A 436 13.80 9.34 0.54
CA THR A 436 12.54 8.83 1.13
C THR A 436 12.23 7.41 0.65
N GLU A 437 12.74 6.98 -0.51
CA GLU A 437 12.61 5.59 -1.00
C GLU A 437 13.30 4.56 -0.09
N ARG A 438 14.18 5.01 0.81
CA ARG A 438 14.88 4.17 1.80
C ARG A 438 14.24 4.21 3.17
N VAL A 439 13.26 5.10 3.37
CA VAL A 439 12.55 5.25 4.63
C VAL A 439 11.29 4.38 4.61
N PRO A 440 11.05 3.59 5.67
CA PRO A 440 9.82 2.82 5.76
C PRO A 440 8.57 3.71 5.75
N GLU A 441 7.54 3.29 5.00
CA GLU A 441 6.22 3.94 4.88
C GLU A 441 5.66 4.33 6.25
N HIS A 442 5.83 3.46 7.27
CA HIS A 442 5.45 3.74 8.65
C HIS A 442 6.00 5.05 9.19
N TYR A 443 7.28 5.31 8.97
CA TYR A 443 7.95 6.47 9.52
C TYR A 443 7.70 7.72 8.67
N LEU A 444 7.54 7.57 7.34
CA LEU A 444 7.03 8.65 6.49
C LEU A 444 5.65 9.10 6.96
N GLU A 445 4.76 8.14 7.20
CA GLU A 445 3.39 8.36 7.65
C GLU A 445 3.33 8.97 9.06
N PHE A 446 4.19 8.51 9.99
CA PHE A 446 4.34 9.12 11.32
C PHE A 446 4.64 10.61 11.21
N TRP A 447 5.64 10.98 10.42
CA TRP A 447 6.06 12.38 10.27
C TRP A 447 5.02 13.23 9.55
N PHE A 448 4.40 12.68 8.50
CA PHE A 448 3.30 13.33 7.80
C PHE A 448 2.13 13.63 8.73
N ARG A 449 1.65 12.65 9.50
CA ARG A 449 0.52 12.83 10.42
C ARG A 449 0.82 13.76 11.58
N ARG A 450 2.05 13.67 12.12
CA ARG A 450 2.52 14.57 13.17
C ARG A 450 2.51 16.02 12.69
N TYR A 451 2.99 16.25 11.47
CA TYR A 451 2.96 17.55 10.81
C TYR A 451 1.54 18.06 10.58
N THR A 452 0.66 17.25 9.99
CA THR A 452 -0.73 17.68 9.69
C THR A 452 -1.55 17.96 10.95
N LEU A 453 -1.30 17.22 12.04
CA LEU A 453 -1.88 17.53 13.36
C LEU A 453 -1.42 18.90 13.84
N MET A 454 -0.13 19.22 13.71
CA MET A 454 0.39 20.52 14.12
C MET A 454 -0.15 21.66 13.26
N VAL A 455 -0.24 21.49 11.95
CA VAL A 455 -0.90 22.47 11.06
C VAL A 455 -2.33 22.71 11.53
N SER A 456 -3.08 21.65 11.82
CA SER A 456 -4.48 21.71 12.27
C SER A 456 -4.62 22.45 13.61
N ARG A 457 -3.71 22.21 14.55
CA ARG A 457 -3.63 22.94 15.82
C ARG A 457 -3.33 24.43 15.63
N LEU A 458 -2.40 24.78 14.75
CA LEU A 458 -2.05 26.18 14.47
C LEU A 458 -3.23 26.94 13.85
N VAL A 459 -4.06 26.29 13.04
CA VAL A 459 -5.27 26.92 12.47
C VAL A 459 -6.50 26.84 13.39
N GLY A 460 -6.36 26.27 14.59
CA GLY A 460 -7.45 26.13 15.57
C GLY A 460 -8.50 25.08 15.19
N ARG A 461 -8.15 24.15 14.31
CA ARG A 461 -9.04 23.12 13.76
C ARG A 461 -8.52 21.70 13.97
N GLU A 462 -8.08 21.37 15.19
CA GLU A 462 -7.72 19.99 15.55
C GLU A 462 -8.91 19.02 15.34
N ASP A 463 -10.14 19.51 15.48
CA ASP A 463 -11.37 18.78 15.15
C ASP A 463 -11.38 18.28 13.69
N LEU A 464 -10.86 19.06 12.74
CA LEU A 464 -10.79 18.67 11.34
C LEU A 464 -9.79 17.54 11.11
N TRP A 465 -8.67 17.53 11.84
CA TRP A 465 -7.71 16.43 11.75
C TRP A 465 -8.33 15.12 12.23
N HIS A 466 -9.09 15.16 13.34
CA HIS A 466 -9.85 14.00 13.82
C HIS A 466 -10.90 13.55 12.79
N HIS A 467 -11.72 14.47 12.28
CA HIS A 467 -12.73 14.18 11.26
C HIS A 467 -12.13 13.58 9.99
N GLN A 468 -10.99 14.09 9.53
CA GLN A 468 -10.29 13.55 8.34
C GLN A 468 -9.78 12.13 8.57
N ASN A 469 -9.24 11.85 9.75
CA ASN A 469 -8.80 10.50 10.11
C ASN A 469 -9.98 9.53 10.17
N GLU A 470 -11.11 9.94 10.76
CA GLU A 470 -12.34 9.13 10.78
C GLU A 470 -12.90 8.92 9.36
N LEU A 471 -12.84 9.94 8.51
CA LEU A 471 -13.28 9.86 7.13
C LEU A 471 -12.42 8.90 6.31
N GLU A 472 -11.09 8.90 6.50
CA GLU A 472 -10.18 7.96 5.85
C GLU A 472 -10.46 6.51 6.26
N GLN A 473 -10.69 6.26 7.56
CA GLN A 473 -11.07 4.93 8.04
C GLN A 473 -12.39 4.49 7.41
N PHE A 474 -13.40 5.37 7.42
CA PHE A 474 -14.69 5.11 6.81
C PHE A 474 -14.58 4.85 5.31
N GLU A 475 -13.82 5.66 4.56
CA GLU A 475 -13.59 5.47 3.13
C GLU A 475 -13.00 4.10 2.84
N GLY A 476 -11.94 3.72 3.56
CA GLY A 476 -11.27 2.45 3.36
C GLY A 476 -12.12 1.25 3.71
N GLU A 477 -12.88 1.30 4.81
CA GLU A 477 -13.89 0.30 5.15
C GLU A 477 -14.99 0.21 4.08
N ARG A 478 -15.41 1.35 3.53
CA ARG A 478 -16.45 1.42 2.51
C ARG A 478 -15.98 0.83 1.18
N ILE A 479 -14.77 1.15 0.73
CA ILE A 479 -14.16 0.56 -0.48
C ILE A 479 -14.01 -0.95 -0.32
N ALA A 480 -13.53 -1.43 0.84
CA ALA A 480 -13.46 -2.86 1.13
C ALA A 480 -14.85 -3.52 1.07
N ALA A 481 -15.86 -2.87 1.65
CA ALA A 481 -17.24 -3.35 1.63
C ALA A 481 -17.86 -3.37 0.22
N VAL A 482 -17.53 -2.41 -0.65
CA VAL A 482 -17.95 -2.46 -2.07
C VAL A 482 -17.37 -3.72 -2.74
N LEU A 483 -16.09 -4.02 -2.52
CA LEU A 483 -15.47 -5.24 -3.02
C LEU A 483 -16.06 -6.52 -2.38
N ASP A 484 -16.68 -6.45 -1.20
CA ASP A 484 -17.38 -7.57 -0.56
C ASP A 484 -18.83 -7.74 -1.00
N THR A 485 -19.44 -6.75 -1.63
CA THR A 485 -20.89 -6.73 -1.89
C THR A 485 -21.27 -6.71 -3.38
N TYR A 486 -20.29 -6.56 -4.27
CA TYR A 486 -20.47 -6.57 -5.72
C TYR A 486 -19.55 -7.58 -6.41
N ASP A 487 -19.92 -8.05 -7.60
CA ASP A 487 -18.97 -8.73 -8.49
C ASP A 487 -17.80 -7.80 -8.84
N ILE A 488 -16.65 -8.37 -9.22
CA ILE A 488 -15.42 -7.58 -9.34
C ILE A 488 -15.53 -6.47 -10.40
N PHE A 489 -16.21 -6.73 -11.52
CA PHE A 489 -16.31 -5.77 -12.62
C PHE A 489 -17.23 -4.60 -12.25
N THR A 490 -18.35 -4.88 -11.59
CA THR A 490 -19.22 -3.83 -11.07
C THR A 490 -18.50 -3.01 -10.00
N ALA A 491 -17.81 -3.66 -9.07
CA ALA A 491 -17.02 -2.97 -8.05
C ALA A 491 -15.94 -2.07 -8.68
N VAL A 492 -15.20 -2.58 -9.67
CA VAL A 492 -14.18 -1.83 -10.43
C VAL A 492 -14.78 -0.59 -11.09
N LYS A 493 -15.92 -0.72 -11.77
CA LYS A 493 -16.60 0.41 -12.42
C LYS A 493 -17.02 1.48 -11.40
N MET A 494 -17.60 1.04 -10.28
CA MET A 494 -18.01 1.94 -9.20
C MET A 494 -16.82 2.66 -8.57
N LEU A 495 -15.74 1.95 -8.29
CA LEU A 495 -14.53 2.53 -7.70
C LEU A 495 -13.84 3.51 -8.65
N ASN A 496 -13.78 3.20 -9.96
CA ASN A 496 -13.25 4.17 -10.93
C ASN A 496 -14.09 5.44 -10.96
N THR A 497 -15.42 5.29 -11.03
CA THR A 497 -16.34 6.43 -10.96
C THR A 497 -16.08 7.22 -9.67
N TYR A 498 -16.06 6.55 -8.52
CA TYR A 498 -15.77 7.16 -7.23
C TYR A 498 -14.46 7.95 -7.23
N PHE A 499 -13.36 7.38 -7.70
CA PHE A 499 -12.06 8.05 -7.70
C PHE A 499 -11.96 9.18 -8.73
N ASP A 500 -12.82 9.20 -9.76
CA ASP A 500 -12.90 10.30 -10.72
C ASP A 500 -13.75 11.46 -10.18
N TYR A 501 -14.70 11.18 -9.27
CA TYR A 501 -15.62 12.16 -8.68
C TYR A 501 -15.20 12.68 -7.30
N VAL A 502 -14.61 11.84 -6.44
CA VAL A 502 -14.17 12.27 -5.11
C VAL A 502 -12.86 13.01 -5.25
N PRO A 503 -12.87 14.33 -5.03
CA PRO A 503 -11.74 15.13 -5.43
C PRO A 503 -10.62 14.97 -4.42
N ASP A 504 -9.59 14.23 -4.81
CA ASP A 504 -8.36 14.17 -4.07
C ASP A 504 -7.61 15.49 -4.30
N ILE A 505 -7.57 16.36 -3.29
CA ILE A 505 -6.86 17.66 -3.31
C ILE A 505 -7.46 18.74 -4.24
N ALA A 506 -8.02 18.37 -5.40
CA ALA A 506 -8.55 19.29 -6.41
C ALA A 506 -9.90 19.92 -6.01
N GLY A 507 -10.81 19.16 -5.42
CA GLY A 507 -12.16 19.66 -5.12
C GLY A 507 -12.21 20.63 -3.97
N PRO A 508 -11.41 20.50 -2.91
CA PRO A 508 -11.19 21.60 -1.99
C PRO A 508 -10.65 22.84 -2.73
N ARG A 509 -9.63 22.72 -3.59
CA ARG A 509 -9.10 23.86 -4.39
C ARG A 509 -10.15 24.47 -5.35
N GLU A 510 -11.01 23.66 -5.96
CA GLU A 510 -12.10 24.12 -6.84
C GLU A 510 -13.24 24.76 -6.06
N ARG A 511 -13.64 24.18 -4.93
CA ARG A 511 -14.59 24.79 -3.98
C ARG A 511 -14.07 26.10 -3.42
N ILE A 512 -12.76 26.19 -3.17
CA ILE A 512 -12.08 27.42 -2.78
C ILE A 512 -12.16 28.46 -3.89
N LYS A 513 -11.87 28.10 -5.15
CA LYS A 513 -12.06 29.00 -6.30
C LYS A 513 -13.50 29.51 -6.42
N LEU A 514 -14.50 28.64 -6.18
CA LEU A 514 -15.91 29.02 -6.15
C LEU A 514 -16.21 30.00 -5.00
N THR A 515 -15.65 29.77 -3.81
CA THR A 515 -15.87 30.63 -2.63
C THR A 515 -15.20 32.01 -2.75
N PHE A 516 -14.11 32.13 -3.53
CA PHE A 516 -13.45 33.41 -3.80
C PHE A 516 -14.07 34.19 -4.98
N GLN A 517 -14.99 33.60 -5.73
CA GLN A 517 -15.66 34.23 -6.88
C GLN A 517 -17.09 34.72 -6.60
N ASP A 518 -17.68 34.32 -5.47
CA ASP A 518 -18.93 34.86 -4.91
C ASP A 518 -18.64 35.91 -3.82
#